data_AF-A0A963WU53-F1
#
_entry.id   AF-A0A963WU53-F1
#
_cell.length_a   1.000
_cell.length_b   1.000
_cell.length_c   1.000
_cell.angle_alpha   90.00
_cell.angle_beta   90.00
_cell.angle_gamma   90.00
#
_symmetry.space_group_name_H-M   'P 1'
#
loop_
_entity.id
_entity.type
_entity.pdbx_description
1 polymer ?
#
loop_
_entity_poly.entity_id
_entity_poly.type
_entity_poly.pdbx_seq_one_letter_code
_entity_poly.pdbx_strand_id
1 'polypeptide(L)'
;LTIEEWLTYGSEESLGFYIFPNPKSAKQLHVGVIPRAVDDYWQFRERLTEQELDKKLGNPVWNLLRANGGWQAGEAPGEGDSLPVTYGLLLNLVGVLGAEATREQVWSYLGNYIEDPDPAKHPELDVLVGTALAYNRDFVAPTLEKRAPAENEREALRALDCALSIMPADTPAEDIQTIVYELGKREEFAFESLRDWFKALYQTLLGSEQGPRMGSFIALYGIENSRQLIEDALERK
;
A
#
# COMPACT_ATOMS: atom_id res chain seq x y z
N LEU A 1 2.60 -14.56 -17.11
CA LEU A 1 3.49 -13.46 -16.71
C LEU A 1 4.91 -13.80 -17.15
N THR A 2 5.46 -13.07 -18.10
CA THR A 2 6.87 -13.10 -18.49
C THR A 2 7.71 -12.24 -17.53
N ILE A 3 9.04 -12.29 -17.67
CA ILE A 3 9.95 -11.41 -16.92
C ILE A 3 9.69 -9.94 -17.28
N GLU A 4 9.57 -9.64 -18.58
CA GLU A 4 9.30 -8.28 -19.05
C GLU A 4 7.96 -7.75 -18.52
N GLU A 5 6.93 -8.61 -18.48
CA GLU A 5 5.65 -8.24 -17.88
C GLU A 5 5.76 -7.99 -16.37
N TRP A 6 6.62 -8.69 -15.64
CA TRP A 6 6.86 -8.40 -14.22
C TRP A 6 7.40 -6.98 -14.02
N LEU A 7 8.36 -6.57 -14.86
CA LEU A 7 9.02 -5.26 -14.73
C LEU A 7 8.08 -4.07 -15.03
N THR A 8 6.93 -4.32 -15.67
CA THR A 8 5.85 -3.32 -15.78
C THR A 8 5.17 -3.05 -14.43
N TYR A 9 5.19 -4.02 -13.52
CA TYR A 9 4.32 -4.08 -12.34
C TYR A 9 5.05 -4.21 -11.01
N GLY A 10 6.36 -4.40 -11.03
CA GLY A 10 7.24 -4.44 -9.86
C GLY A 10 8.70 -4.25 -10.28
N SER A 11 9.62 -4.19 -9.31
CA SER A 11 11.03 -3.91 -9.59
C SER A 11 11.84 -5.17 -9.97
N GLU A 12 13.01 -4.97 -10.55
CA GLU A 12 13.98 -6.04 -10.86
C GLU A 12 14.42 -6.78 -9.60
N GLU A 13 14.62 -6.05 -8.50
CA GLU A 13 15.01 -6.60 -7.22
C GLU A 13 13.95 -7.53 -6.65
N SER A 14 12.67 -7.16 -6.77
CA SER A 14 11.57 -8.01 -6.30
C SER A 14 11.43 -9.29 -7.12
N LEU A 15 11.69 -9.24 -8.42
CA LEU A 15 11.76 -10.41 -9.29
C LEU A 15 12.91 -11.34 -8.89
N GLY A 16 14.11 -10.75 -8.72
CA GLY A 16 15.30 -11.47 -8.28
C GLY A 16 15.05 -12.16 -6.93
N PHE A 17 14.47 -11.44 -5.97
CA PHE A 17 14.09 -11.97 -4.67
C PHE A 17 13.09 -13.13 -4.78
N TYR A 18 12.06 -13.00 -5.61
CA TYR A 18 11.05 -14.04 -5.78
C TYR A 18 11.63 -15.34 -6.35
N ILE A 19 12.61 -15.24 -7.27
CA ILE A 19 13.24 -16.39 -7.93
C ILE A 19 14.34 -17.01 -7.07
N PHE A 20 15.07 -16.20 -6.29
CA PHE A 20 16.29 -16.58 -5.57
C PHE A 20 16.21 -17.89 -4.75
N PRO A 21 15.14 -18.17 -3.96
CA PRO A 21 15.13 -19.36 -3.10
C PRO A 21 15.21 -20.69 -3.85
N ASN A 22 14.73 -20.77 -5.10
CA ASN A 22 14.71 -22.02 -5.87
C ASN A 22 14.99 -21.75 -7.36
N PRO A 23 16.23 -21.39 -7.73
CA PRO A 23 16.57 -20.93 -9.08
C PRO A 23 16.52 -22.06 -10.13
N LYS A 24 16.55 -23.33 -9.69
CA LYS A 24 16.47 -24.51 -10.56
C LYS A 24 15.05 -25.02 -10.78
N SER A 25 14.06 -24.48 -10.09
CA SER A 25 12.65 -24.85 -10.25
C SER A 25 11.92 -23.78 -11.05
N ALA A 26 11.00 -24.19 -11.93
CA ALA A 26 10.09 -23.26 -12.56
C ALA A 26 9.19 -22.63 -11.48
N LYS A 27 9.43 -21.36 -11.16
CA LYS A 27 8.54 -20.55 -10.33
C LYS A 27 7.35 -20.13 -11.17
N GLN A 28 6.14 -20.31 -10.65
CA GLN A 28 4.95 -19.78 -11.31
C GLN A 28 4.95 -18.26 -11.12
N LEU A 29 5.19 -17.53 -12.21
CA LEU A 29 5.05 -16.08 -12.26
C LEU A 29 3.58 -15.73 -12.51
N HIS A 30 2.98 -14.97 -11.61
CA HIS A 30 1.64 -14.42 -11.79
C HIS A 30 1.53 -13.07 -11.07
N VAL A 31 0.62 -12.21 -11.52
CA VAL A 31 0.54 -10.81 -11.05
C VAL A 31 0.31 -10.70 -9.54
N GLY A 32 -0.47 -11.62 -8.96
CA GLY A 32 -0.78 -11.60 -7.53
C GLY A 32 0.39 -11.83 -6.57
N VAL A 33 1.55 -12.33 -7.02
CA VAL A 33 2.75 -12.43 -6.15
C VAL A 33 3.59 -11.17 -6.13
N ILE A 34 3.44 -10.27 -7.11
CA ILE A 34 4.30 -9.10 -7.27
C ILE A 34 4.25 -8.20 -6.04
N PRO A 35 3.08 -7.79 -5.52
CA PRO A 35 3.06 -6.82 -4.43
C PRO A 35 3.78 -7.32 -3.18
N ARG A 36 3.55 -8.59 -2.85
CA ARG A 36 4.23 -9.24 -1.72
C ARG A 36 5.73 -9.40 -1.98
N ALA A 37 6.14 -9.76 -3.18
CA ALA A 37 7.56 -9.90 -3.50
C ALA A 37 8.32 -8.57 -3.38
N VAL A 38 7.69 -7.44 -3.75
CA VAL A 38 8.26 -6.11 -3.57
C VAL A 38 8.40 -5.78 -2.07
N ASP A 39 7.32 -5.93 -1.29
CA ASP A 39 7.36 -5.63 0.15
C ASP A 39 8.33 -6.55 0.91
N ASP A 40 8.32 -7.85 0.61
CA ASP A 40 9.22 -8.84 1.23
C ASP A 40 10.70 -8.52 0.89
N TYR A 41 11.01 -8.10 -0.34
CA TYR A 41 12.37 -7.69 -0.70
C TYR A 41 12.87 -6.53 0.19
N TRP A 42 12.09 -5.46 0.29
CA TRP A 42 12.48 -4.28 1.07
C TRP A 42 12.55 -4.58 2.57
N GLN A 43 11.61 -5.38 3.10
CA GLN A 43 11.68 -5.84 4.49
C GLN A 43 12.94 -6.66 4.76
N PHE A 44 13.34 -7.54 3.83
CA PHE A 44 14.55 -8.34 3.99
C PHE A 44 15.81 -7.48 3.86
N ARG A 45 15.79 -6.40 3.07
CA ARG A 45 16.89 -5.43 2.91
C ARG A 45 17.12 -4.62 4.18
N GLU A 46 16.06 -4.06 4.75
CA GLU A 46 16.08 -3.27 5.98
C GLU A 46 16.65 -4.08 7.14
N ARG A 47 16.16 -5.30 7.33
CA ARG A 47 16.56 -6.20 8.43
C ARG A 47 17.96 -6.78 8.30
N LEU A 48 18.68 -6.54 7.21
CA LEU A 48 20.04 -7.06 7.08
C LEU A 48 20.95 -6.55 8.20
N THR A 49 20.82 -5.27 8.58
CA THR A 49 21.68 -4.65 9.61
C THR A 49 21.53 -5.27 11.00
N GLU A 50 20.39 -5.91 11.27
CA GLU A 50 20.05 -6.58 12.52
C GLU A 50 20.55 -8.04 12.58
N GLN A 51 21.09 -8.56 11.49
CA GLN A 51 21.48 -9.96 11.36
C GLN A 51 22.99 -10.17 11.58
N GLU A 52 23.33 -11.18 12.37
CA GLU A 52 24.69 -11.72 12.41
C GLU A 52 25.10 -12.28 11.03
N LEU A 53 26.41 -12.37 10.77
CA LEU A 53 26.94 -12.70 9.45
C LEU A 53 26.42 -14.05 8.91
N ASP A 54 26.31 -15.07 9.74
CA ASP A 54 25.79 -16.38 9.36
C ASP A 54 24.34 -16.31 8.85
N LYS A 55 23.50 -15.49 9.49
CA LYS A 55 22.11 -15.23 9.06
C LYS A 55 22.04 -14.38 7.81
N LYS A 56 22.91 -13.36 7.69
CA LYS A 56 23.02 -12.52 6.48
C LYS A 56 23.29 -13.37 5.24
N LEU A 57 24.17 -14.36 5.33
CA LEU A 57 24.48 -15.27 4.21
C LEU A 57 23.24 -16.07 3.73
N GLY A 58 22.32 -16.37 4.64
CA GLY A 58 21.04 -17.03 4.33
C GLY A 58 19.96 -16.09 3.80
N ASN A 59 20.15 -14.77 3.90
CA ASN A 59 19.21 -13.77 3.39
C ASN A 59 19.38 -13.62 1.85
N PRO A 60 18.34 -13.83 1.04
CA PRO A 60 18.41 -13.64 -0.41
C PRO A 60 18.92 -12.26 -0.83
N VAL A 61 18.51 -11.20 -0.12
CA VAL A 61 18.85 -9.82 -0.45
C VAL A 61 20.35 -9.56 -0.30
N TRP A 62 20.99 -10.17 0.71
CA TRP A 62 22.44 -10.08 0.88
C TRP A 62 23.20 -10.55 -0.38
N ASN A 63 22.72 -11.62 -1.01
CA ASN A 63 23.32 -12.18 -2.21
C ASN A 63 23.00 -11.32 -3.45
N LEU A 64 21.75 -10.87 -3.58
CA LEU A 64 21.28 -10.07 -4.72
C LEU A 64 21.98 -8.71 -4.82
N LEU A 65 22.15 -8.00 -3.69
CA LEU A 65 22.86 -6.72 -3.66
C LEU A 65 24.30 -6.85 -4.21
N ARG A 66 24.95 -7.99 -3.98
CA ARG A 66 26.32 -8.27 -4.46
C ARG A 66 26.34 -8.72 -5.91
N ALA A 67 25.41 -9.61 -6.29
CA ALA A 67 25.34 -10.16 -7.64
C ALA A 67 24.97 -9.10 -8.68
N ASN A 68 23.99 -8.24 -8.37
CA ASN A 68 23.48 -7.25 -9.32
C ASN A 68 24.39 -6.02 -9.43
N GLY A 69 25.14 -5.69 -8.38
CA GLY A 69 26.02 -4.52 -8.34
C GLY A 69 27.50 -4.79 -8.63
N GLY A 70 27.92 -6.05 -8.80
CA GLY A 70 29.31 -6.41 -9.06
C GLY A 70 30.27 -6.16 -7.88
N TRP A 71 29.74 -6.03 -6.67
CA TRP A 71 30.51 -5.71 -5.46
C TRP A 71 31.25 -6.94 -4.92
N GLN A 72 32.42 -6.73 -4.32
CA GLN A 72 33.07 -7.76 -3.52
C GLN A 72 32.31 -7.98 -2.20
N ALA A 73 32.54 -9.14 -1.55
CA ALA A 73 31.91 -9.42 -0.27
C ALA A 73 32.24 -8.31 0.77
N GLY A 74 31.28 -7.98 1.65
CA GLY A 74 31.43 -6.90 2.64
C GLY A 74 31.24 -5.45 2.14
N GLU A 75 31.24 -5.19 0.83
CA GLU A 75 31.26 -3.81 0.28
C GLU A 75 29.97 -3.37 -0.43
N ALA A 76 29.00 -4.27 -0.61
CA ALA A 76 27.75 -3.93 -1.29
C ALA A 76 26.97 -2.85 -0.52
N PRO A 77 26.60 -1.73 -1.17
CA PRO A 77 25.83 -0.67 -0.55
C PRO A 77 24.37 -1.08 -0.33
N GLY A 78 23.69 -0.31 0.50
CA GLY A 78 22.24 -0.39 0.70
C GLY A 78 21.75 -1.45 1.67
N GLU A 79 22.66 -2.02 2.47
CA GLU A 79 22.28 -2.80 3.64
C GLU A 79 21.55 -1.90 4.65
N GLY A 80 20.32 -2.26 5.03
CA GLY A 80 19.52 -1.45 5.95
C GLY A 80 18.64 -0.39 5.28
N ASP A 81 18.76 -0.18 3.97
CA ASP A 81 17.85 0.72 3.29
C ASP A 81 16.42 0.18 3.36
N SER A 82 15.49 1.10 3.59
CA SER A 82 14.06 0.84 3.63
C SER A 82 13.33 1.82 2.71
N LEU A 83 12.09 1.47 2.38
CA LEU A 83 11.18 2.42 1.74
C LEU A 83 10.41 3.19 2.82
N PRO A 84 10.17 4.48 2.61
CA PRO A 84 9.34 5.26 3.53
C PRO A 84 7.85 4.85 3.47
N VAL A 85 7.42 4.21 2.39
CA VAL A 85 6.08 3.63 2.22
C VAL A 85 6.16 2.24 1.60
N THR A 86 5.31 1.32 2.04
CA THR A 86 5.23 -0.02 1.44
C THR A 86 4.57 0.04 0.07
N TYR A 87 4.87 -0.93 -0.78
CA TYR A 87 4.24 -1.08 -2.08
C TYR A 87 2.75 -1.40 -1.96
N GLY A 88 2.37 -2.22 -0.97
CA GLY A 88 0.96 -2.42 -0.64
C GLY A 88 0.24 -1.10 -0.34
N LEU A 89 0.87 -0.18 0.41
CA LEU A 89 0.27 1.12 0.71
C LEU A 89 0.16 2.02 -0.54
N LEU A 90 1.16 2.01 -1.42
CA LEU A 90 1.07 2.67 -2.73
C LEU A 90 -0.11 2.14 -3.56
N LEU A 91 -0.28 0.82 -3.65
CA LEU A 91 -1.39 0.21 -4.37
C LEU A 91 -2.76 0.64 -3.84
N ASN A 92 -2.88 0.81 -2.52
CA ASN A 92 -4.11 1.31 -1.92
C ASN A 92 -4.40 2.76 -2.33
N LEU A 93 -3.36 3.61 -2.37
CA LEU A 93 -3.49 5.00 -2.81
C LEU A 93 -3.91 5.10 -4.29
N VAL A 94 -3.19 4.43 -5.19
CA VAL A 94 -3.52 4.47 -6.63
C VAL A 94 -4.88 3.83 -6.92
N GLY A 95 -5.27 2.81 -6.17
CA GLY A 95 -6.60 2.19 -6.25
C GLY A 95 -7.73 3.21 -6.05
N VAL A 96 -7.60 4.07 -5.05
CA VAL A 96 -8.60 5.10 -4.75
C VAL A 96 -8.61 6.23 -5.77
N LEU A 97 -7.42 6.63 -6.26
CA LEU A 97 -7.30 7.61 -7.33
C LEU A 97 -7.87 7.11 -8.66
N GLY A 98 -8.04 5.80 -8.81
CA GLY A 98 -8.67 5.16 -9.96
C GLY A 98 -7.72 5.01 -11.15
N ALA A 99 -8.27 4.60 -12.30
CA ALA A 99 -7.48 4.26 -13.48
C ALA A 99 -6.69 5.44 -14.07
N GLU A 100 -7.15 6.67 -13.82
CA GLU A 100 -6.56 7.92 -14.33
C GLU A 100 -5.59 8.57 -13.33
N ALA A 101 -5.19 7.85 -12.28
CA ALA A 101 -4.21 8.32 -11.31
C ALA A 101 -2.91 8.75 -12.03
N THR A 102 -2.38 9.92 -11.69
CA THR A 102 -1.11 10.40 -12.24
C THR A 102 0.03 10.29 -11.23
N ARG A 103 1.26 10.25 -11.75
CA ARG A 103 2.48 10.25 -10.92
C ARG A 103 2.53 11.46 -9.99
N GLU A 104 2.16 12.64 -10.49
CA GLU A 104 2.15 13.89 -9.74
C GLU A 104 1.15 13.85 -8.59
N GLN A 105 -0.05 13.29 -8.83
CA GLN A 105 -1.04 13.10 -7.78
C GLN A 105 -0.50 12.18 -6.68
N VAL A 106 0.08 11.03 -7.05
CA VAL A 106 0.65 10.09 -6.07
C VAL A 106 1.72 10.77 -5.22
N TRP A 107 2.66 11.48 -5.84
CA TRP A 107 3.71 12.22 -5.11
C TRP A 107 3.16 13.32 -4.21
N SER A 108 2.09 14.00 -4.62
CA SER A 108 1.41 14.97 -3.76
C SER A 108 0.89 14.34 -2.46
N TYR A 109 0.32 13.13 -2.52
CA TYR A 109 -0.15 12.44 -1.31
C TYR A 109 0.99 11.85 -0.48
N LEU A 110 2.06 11.39 -1.14
CA LEU A 110 3.26 10.93 -0.43
C LEU A 110 3.89 12.02 0.43
N GLY A 111 3.69 13.30 0.08
CA GLY A 111 4.09 14.42 0.93
C GLY A 111 3.44 14.47 2.33
N ASN A 112 2.34 13.74 2.55
CA ASN A 112 1.75 13.58 3.89
C ASN A 112 2.54 12.58 4.77
N TYR A 113 3.42 11.77 4.17
CA TYR A 113 4.14 10.67 4.81
C TYR A 113 5.64 10.84 4.82
N ILE A 114 6.17 11.51 3.80
CA ILE A 114 7.59 11.57 3.51
C ILE A 114 8.05 13.01 3.69
N GLU A 115 9.07 13.19 4.52
CA GLU A 115 9.80 14.45 4.59
C GLU A 115 10.56 14.66 3.27
N ASP A 116 10.39 15.82 2.64
CA ASP A 116 11.03 16.17 1.36
C ASP A 116 10.64 15.19 0.22
N PRO A 117 9.37 15.19 -0.23
CA PRO A 117 8.83 14.29 -1.25
C PRO A 117 9.27 14.67 -2.66
N ASP A 118 10.59 14.68 -2.89
CA ASP A 118 11.21 14.92 -4.20
C ASP A 118 11.51 13.57 -4.87
N PRO A 119 10.88 13.23 -6.02
CA PRO A 119 11.17 12.00 -6.75
C PRO A 119 12.65 11.78 -7.05
N ALA A 120 13.42 12.85 -7.26
CA ALA A 120 14.86 12.76 -7.54
C ALA A 120 15.68 12.32 -6.31
N LYS A 121 15.16 12.53 -5.10
CA LYS A 121 15.79 12.10 -3.83
C LYS A 121 15.37 10.70 -3.41
N HIS A 122 14.33 10.15 -4.04
CA HIS A 122 13.74 8.84 -3.74
C HIS A 122 13.56 8.00 -5.01
N PRO A 123 14.64 7.69 -5.76
CA PRO A 123 14.54 7.11 -7.09
C PRO A 123 13.92 5.70 -7.09
N GLU A 124 14.20 4.88 -6.08
CA GLU A 124 13.59 3.54 -5.98
C GLU A 124 12.10 3.61 -5.71
N LEU A 125 11.67 4.57 -4.88
CA LEU A 125 10.25 4.81 -4.65
C LEU A 125 9.56 5.31 -5.92
N ASP A 126 10.23 6.16 -6.69
CA ASP A 126 9.67 6.69 -7.93
C ASP A 126 9.45 5.60 -8.99
N VAL A 127 10.36 4.62 -9.08
CA VAL A 127 10.14 3.41 -9.89
C VAL A 127 8.88 2.69 -9.43
N LEU A 128 8.73 2.50 -8.12
CA LEU A 128 7.55 1.81 -7.55
C LEU A 128 6.26 2.59 -7.73
N VAL A 129 6.28 3.93 -7.71
CA VAL A 129 5.11 4.74 -8.09
C VAL A 129 4.69 4.43 -9.52
N GLY A 130 5.64 4.37 -10.46
CA GLY A 130 5.38 4.00 -11.85
C GLY A 130 4.77 2.60 -11.98
N THR A 131 5.32 1.61 -11.31
CA THR A 131 4.81 0.23 -11.38
C THR A 131 3.46 0.08 -10.69
N ALA A 132 3.22 0.80 -9.59
CA ALA A 132 1.95 0.79 -8.87
C ALA A 132 0.81 1.36 -9.74
N LEU A 133 1.08 2.47 -10.45
CA LEU A 133 0.13 3.06 -11.40
C LEU A 133 -0.24 2.07 -12.51
N ALA A 134 0.75 1.40 -13.10
CA ALA A 134 0.51 0.39 -14.13
C ALA A 134 -0.29 -0.81 -13.58
N TYR A 135 0.09 -1.32 -12.40
CA TYR A 135 -0.61 -2.43 -11.74
C TYR A 135 -2.07 -2.06 -11.46
N ASN A 136 -2.30 -0.85 -10.98
CA ASN A 136 -3.64 -0.36 -10.70
C ASN A 136 -4.51 -0.27 -11.95
N ARG A 137 -4.00 0.38 -13.00
CA ARG A 137 -4.70 0.54 -14.28
C ARG A 137 -5.14 -0.81 -14.86
N ASP A 138 -4.26 -1.81 -14.80
CA ASP A 138 -4.47 -3.07 -15.51
C ASP A 138 -5.20 -4.13 -14.68
N PHE A 139 -5.06 -4.12 -13.34
CA PHE A 139 -5.55 -5.22 -12.50
C PHE A 139 -6.44 -4.81 -11.33
N VAL A 140 -6.34 -3.58 -10.82
CA VAL A 140 -7.11 -3.15 -9.65
C VAL A 140 -8.31 -2.33 -10.08
N ALA A 141 -8.09 -1.19 -10.72
CA ALA A 141 -9.15 -0.26 -11.13
C ALA A 141 -10.28 -0.91 -11.93
N PRO A 142 -10.03 -1.87 -12.87
CA PRO A 142 -11.11 -2.56 -13.59
C PRO A 142 -12.02 -3.41 -12.71
N THR A 143 -11.59 -3.75 -11.49
CA THR A 143 -12.32 -4.60 -10.54
C THR A 143 -13.04 -3.80 -9.46
N LEU A 144 -12.78 -2.49 -9.35
CA LEU A 144 -13.36 -1.66 -8.31
C LEU A 144 -14.80 -1.29 -8.64
N GLU A 145 -15.72 -1.68 -7.76
CA GLU A 145 -17.14 -1.36 -7.87
C GLU A 145 -17.63 -0.76 -6.54
N LYS A 146 -17.84 0.55 -6.54
CA LYS A 146 -18.36 1.26 -5.36
C LYS A 146 -19.88 1.11 -5.30
N ARG A 147 -20.37 0.41 -4.28
CA ARG A 147 -21.81 0.30 -4.02
C ARG A 147 -22.35 1.48 -3.22
N ALA A 148 -23.65 1.70 -3.29
CA ALA A 148 -24.33 2.61 -2.36
C ALA A 148 -24.34 2.01 -0.93
N PRO A 149 -24.17 2.84 0.12
CA PRO A 149 -24.31 2.40 1.49
C PRO A 149 -25.78 2.14 1.86
N ALA A 150 -26.01 1.11 2.69
CA ALA A 150 -27.29 0.84 3.34
C ALA A 150 -27.60 1.90 4.41
N GLU A 151 -28.83 1.93 4.95
CA GLU A 151 -29.25 3.00 5.87
C GLU A 151 -28.38 3.07 7.14
N ASN A 152 -28.12 1.93 7.78
CA ASN A 152 -27.26 1.88 8.97
C ASN A 152 -25.80 2.26 8.65
N GLU A 153 -25.31 1.89 7.47
CA GLU A 153 -23.98 2.27 7.00
C GLU A 153 -23.89 3.78 6.72
N ARG A 154 -24.97 4.41 6.21
CA ARG A 154 -25.03 5.86 6.01
C ARG A 154 -24.89 6.61 7.32
N GLU A 155 -25.57 6.15 8.37
CA GLU A 155 -25.45 6.73 9.70
C GLU A 155 -24.02 6.59 10.25
N ALA A 156 -23.42 5.41 10.13
CA ALA A 156 -22.05 5.15 10.54
C ALA A 156 -21.03 6.01 9.76
N LEU A 157 -21.22 6.17 8.45
CA LEU A 157 -20.39 7.00 7.59
C LEU A 157 -20.49 8.49 7.97
N ARG A 158 -21.69 9.01 8.26
CA ARG A 158 -21.85 10.39 8.78
C ARG A 158 -21.16 10.58 10.13
N ALA A 159 -21.22 9.58 11.01
CA ALA A 159 -20.52 9.63 12.28
C ALA A 159 -19.00 9.60 12.10
N LEU A 160 -18.49 8.83 11.13
CA LEU A 160 -17.09 8.85 10.75
C LEU A 160 -16.67 10.21 10.20
N ASP A 161 -17.44 10.79 9.28
CA ASP A 161 -17.17 12.15 8.76
C ASP A 161 -17.08 13.18 9.89
N CYS A 162 -18.05 13.15 10.80
CA CYS A 162 -18.08 14.06 11.96
C CYS A 162 -16.84 13.87 12.85
N ALA A 163 -16.45 12.63 13.15
CA ALA A 163 -15.27 12.34 13.94
C ALA A 163 -13.98 12.82 13.26
N LEU A 164 -13.88 12.63 11.94
CA LEU A 164 -12.76 13.13 11.13
C LEU A 164 -12.72 14.66 11.06
N SER A 165 -13.87 15.34 11.08
CA SER A 165 -13.96 16.80 10.91
C SER A 165 -13.28 17.62 12.01
N ILE A 166 -13.12 17.03 13.20
CA ILE A 166 -12.51 17.67 14.38
C ILE A 166 -11.06 17.22 14.61
N MET A 167 -10.54 16.35 13.75
CA MET A 167 -9.16 15.87 13.85
C MET A 167 -8.19 16.85 13.17
N PRO A 168 -7.01 17.11 13.76
CA PRO A 168 -5.91 17.76 13.07
C PRO A 168 -5.50 17.00 11.80
N ALA A 169 -5.10 17.72 10.75
CA ALA A 169 -4.70 17.11 9.47
C ALA A 169 -3.51 16.13 9.60
N ASP A 170 -2.65 16.33 10.60
CA ASP A 170 -1.47 15.53 10.92
C ASP A 170 -1.74 14.43 11.96
N THR A 171 -3.01 14.09 12.22
CA THR A 171 -3.38 13.04 13.17
C THR A 171 -2.72 11.71 12.80
N PRO A 172 -2.03 11.04 13.73
CA PRO A 172 -1.38 9.76 13.46
C PRO A 172 -2.36 8.68 12.98
N ALA A 173 -1.91 7.82 12.07
CA ALA A 173 -2.69 6.71 11.53
C ALA A 173 -3.25 5.75 12.61
N GLU A 174 -2.56 5.61 13.74
CA GLU A 174 -3.01 4.77 14.87
C GLU A 174 -4.22 5.38 15.59
N ASP A 175 -4.22 6.69 15.81
CA ASP A 175 -5.32 7.41 16.45
C ASP A 175 -6.56 7.42 15.54
N ILE A 176 -6.36 7.65 14.23
CA ILE A 176 -7.43 7.54 13.24
C ILE A 176 -8.00 6.11 13.24
N GLN A 177 -7.13 5.10 13.21
CA GLN A 177 -7.57 3.70 13.23
C GLN A 177 -8.39 3.38 14.49
N THR A 178 -7.99 3.92 15.64
CA THR A 178 -8.70 3.74 16.90
C THR A 178 -10.13 4.27 16.81
N ILE A 179 -10.31 5.48 16.27
CA ILE A 179 -11.63 6.07 16.08
C ILE A 179 -12.49 5.27 15.09
N VAL A 180 -11.92 4.81 13.97
CA VAL A 180 -12.62 3.93 13.02
C VAL A 180 -13.10 2.65 13.69
N TYR A 181 -12.29 2.05 14.58
CA TYR A 181 -12.69 0.86 15.35
C TYR A 181 -13.78 1.15 16.38
N GLU A 182 -13.66 2.23 17.15
CA GLU A 182 -14.64 2.58 18.17
C GLU A 182 -16.01 2.88 17.57
N LEU A 183 -16.06 3.52 16.39
CA LEU A 183 -17.31 3.69 15.63
C LEU A 183 -17.91 2.34 15.23
N GLY A 184 -17.09 1.42 14.72
CA GLY A 184 -17.55 0.08 14.33
C GLY A 184 -18.07 -0.79 15.46
N LYS A 185 -17.79 -0.43 16.73
CA LYS A 185 -18.30 -1.14 17.92
C LYS A 185 -19.63 -0.58 18.43
N ARG A 186 -20.09 0.56 17.92
CA ARG A 186 -21.31 1.17 18.44
C ARG A 186 -22.53 0.37 18.02
N GLU A 187 -23.31 -0.08 19.01
CA GLU A 187 -24.53 -0.87 18.81
C GLU A 187 -25.58 -0.11 17.98
N GLU A 188 -25.55 1.23 18.00
CA GLU A 188 -26.46 2.10 17.25
C GLU A 188 -26.42 1.87 15.73
N PHE A 189 -25.29 1.42 15.18
CA PHE A 189 -25.15 1.13 13.74
C PHE A 189 -25.47 -0.33 13.36
N ALA A 190 -25.78 -1.16 14.36
CA ALA A 190 -26.26 -2.54 14.18
C ALA A 190 -25.40 -3.44 13.26
N PHE A 191 -24.07 -3.28 13.25
CA PHE A 191 -23.17 -4.22 12.58
C PHE A 191 -23.08 -5.53 13.37
N GLU A 192 -23.20 -6.68 12.70
CA GLU A 192 -23.04 -8.00 13.34
C GLU A 192 -21.60 -8.23 13.83
N SER A 193 -20.62 -7.66 13.11
CA SER A 193 -19.21 -7.74 13.49
C SER A 193 -18.41 -6.53 12.98
N LEU A 194 -17.24 -6.31 13.59
CA LEU A 194 -16.27 -5.34 13.08
C LEU A 194 -15.86 -5.62 11.63
N ARG A 195 -15.85 -6.90 11.23
CA ARG A 195 -15.51 -7.26 9.85
C ARG A 195 -16.52 -6.68 8.87
N ASP A 196 -17.80 -6.65 9.23
CA ASP A 196 -18.86 -6.12 8.36
C ASP A 196 -18.75 -4.60 8.23
N TRP A 197 -18.37 -3.91 9.31
CA TRP A 197 -18.06 -2.47 9.26
C TRP A 197 -16.92 -2.16 8.29
N PHE A 198 -15.78 -2.85 8.42
CA PHE A 198 -14.66 -2.64 7.50
C PHE A 198 -15.01 -3.03 6.07
N LYS A 199 -15.78 -4.11 5.87
CA LYS A 199 -16.28 -4.49 4.54
C LYS A 199 -17.16 -3.39 3.95
N ALA A 200 -18.03 -2.77 4.74
CA ALA A 200 -18.84 -1.63 4.31
C ALA A 200 -17.95 -0.46 3.88
N LEU A 201 -16.94 -0.09 4.67
CA LEU A 201 -15.98 0.97 4.30
C LEU A 201 -15.27 0.66 2.98
N TYR A 202 -14.76 -0.56 2.80
CA TYR A 202 -14.05 -0.93 1.57
C TYR A 202 -14.97 -0.90 0.35
N GLN A 203 -16.18 -1.45 0.45
CA GLN A 203 -17.10 -1.52 -0.69
C GLN A 203 -17.72 -0.15 -1.05
N THR A 204 -17.92 0.74 -0.07
CA THR A 204 -18.57 2.03 -0.29
C THR A 204 -17.58 3.13 -0.66
N LEU A 205 -16.39 3.15 -0.04
CA LEU A 205 -15.38 4.19 -0.25
C LEU A 205 -14.37 3.80 -1.34
N LEU A 206 -13.93 2.53 -1.37
CA LEU A 206 -12.82 2.07 -2.22
C LEU A 206 -13.30 1.23 -3.41
N GLY A 207 -14.44 0.55 -3.28
CA GLY A 207 -15.01 -0.33 -4.30
C GLY A 207 -14.45 -1.75 -4.30
N SER A 208 -13.86 -2.20 -3.19
CA SER A 208 -13.26 -3.54 -3.07
C SER A 208 -13.88 -4.33 -1.90
N GLU A 209 -13.79 -5.66 -1.94
CA GLU A 209 -14.26 -6.51 -0.82
C GLU A 209 -13.32 -6.50 0.40
N GLN A 210 -12.07 -6.11 0.17
CA GLN A 210 -10.99 -6.05 1.16
C GLN A 210 -10.11 -4.85 0.85
N GLY A 211 -9.42 -4.31 1.85
CA GLY A 211 -8.67 -3.08 1.67
C GLY A 211 -7.56 -2.87 2.71
N PRO A 212 -6.89 -1.71 2.64
CA PRO A 212 -5.87 -1.31 3.59
C PRO A 212 -6.38 -1.26 5.02
N ARG A 213 -5.44 -1.22 5.97
CA ARG A 213 -5.72 -0.66 7.28
C ARG A 213 -6.23 0.79 7.12
N MET A 214 -7.49 1.02 7.49
CA MET A 214 -8.20 2.27 7.19
C MET A 214 -7.50 3.53 7.74
N GLY A 215 -6.97 3.50 8.95
CA GLY A 215 -6.27 4.65 9.53
C GLY A 215 -5.00 5.02 8.77
N SER A 216 -4.25 4.02 8.29
CA SER A 216 -3.09 4.26 7.42
C SER A 216 -3.48 4.82 6.05
N PHE A 217 -4.62 4.37 5.52
CA PHE A 217 -5.15 4.93 4.28
C PHE A 217 -5.59 6.38 4.45
N ILE A 218 -6.39 6.70 5.48
CA ILE A 218 -6.92 8.05 5.73
C ILE A 218 -5.78 9.04 5.99
N ALA A 219 -4.77 8.64 6.77
CA ALA A 219 -3.59 9.49 6.99
C ALA A 219 -2.87 9.78 5.67
N LEU A 220 -2.70 8.79 4.78
CA LEU A 220 -1.98 8.97 3.51
C LEU A 220 -2.78 9.81 2.52
N TYR A 221 -4.04 9.45 2.35
CA TYR A 221 -4.95 10.12 1.44
C TYR A 221 -5.33 11.52 1.94
N GLY A 222 -5.20 11.76 3.25
CA GLY A 222 -5.54 13.01 3.91
C GLY A 222 -6.97 12.99 4.44
N ILE A 223 -7.17 13.64 5.60
CA ILE A 223 -8.46 13.68 6.30
C ILE A 223 -9.54 14.34 5.43
N GLU A 224 -9.27 15.53 4.86
CA GLU A 224 -10.24 16.21 4.00
C GLU A 224 -10.63 15.38 2.78
N ASN A 225 -9.67 14.79 2.08
CA ASN A 225 -9.98 13.94 0.93
C ASN A 225 -10.77 12.68 1.33
N SER A 226 -10.46 12.09 2.49
CA SER A 226 -11.21 10.96 3.03
C SER A 226 -12.66 11.33 3.37
N ARG A 227 -12.87 12.54 3.88
CA ARG A 227 -14.21 13.09 4.13
C ARG A 227 -14.98 13.32 2.82
N GLN A 228 -14.30 13.83 1.78
CA GLN A 228 -14.91 13.93 0.45
C GLN A 228 -15.35 12.57 -0.10
N LEU A 229 -14.53 11.52 0.07
CA LEU A 229 -14.94 10.16 -0.33
C LEU A 229 -16.19 9.67 0.42
N ILE A 230 -16.32 10.03 1.70
CA ILE A 230 -17.50 9.70 2.49
C ILE A 230 -18.72 10.46 1.96
N GLU A 231 -18.59 11.76 1.68
CA GLU A 231 -19.65 12.57 1.09
C GLU A 231 -20.11 11.98 -0.25
N ASP A 232 -19.19 11.69 -1.16
CA ASP A 232 -19.48 11.08 -2.47
C ASP A 232 -20.21 9.72 -2.32
N ALA A 233 -19.84 8.93 -1.30
CA ALA A 233 -20.51 7.67 -1.01
C ALA A 233 -21.93 7.86 -0.47
N LEU A 234 -22.16 8.91 0.34
CA LEU A 234 -23.48 9.27 0.84
C LEU A 234 -24.40 9.84 -0.26
N GLU A 235 -23.85 10.45 -1.31
CA GLU A 235 -24.65 10.92 -2.45
C GLU A 235 -25.01 9.81 -3.45
N ARG A 236 -24.29 8.68 -3.43
CA ARG A 236 -24.52 7.54 -4.32
C ARG A 236 -25.89 6.91 -4.07
N LYS A 237 -26.65 6.70 -5.16
CA LYS A 237 -28.00 6.12 -5.16
C LYS A 237 -27.97 4.64 -5.51
#